data_AF-A0A6A3JBK1-F1
#
_entry.id   AF-A0A6A3JBK1-F1
#
_cell.length_a   1.000
_cell.length_b   1.000
_cell.length_c   1.000
_cell.angle_alpha   90.00
_cell.angle_beta   90.00
_cell.angle_gamma   90.00
#
_symmetry.space_group_name_H-M   'P 1'
#
loop_
_entity.id
_entity.type
_entity.pdbx_description
1 polymer ?
#
loop_
_entity_poly.entity_id
_entity_poly.type
_entity_poly.pdbx_seq_one_letter_code
_entity_poly.pdbx_strand_id
1 'polypeptide(L)'
;MAELVAEPLPRQEHTLEKTEEMNGTKRRQWLCKVCSAYAGAGVRSFETSYVCASCSRTKKGRVTLCNKARRLEHGSSLTCNEVWHQSWKNGTAIPAALQYKIRFVNKRRPGAVRETDEE
;
A
#
# COMPACT_ATOMS: atom_id res chain seq x y z
N MET A 1 -7.59 -41.67 -17.76
CA MET A 1 -6.71 -40.49 -17.76
C MET A 1 -7.30 -39.53 -16.73
N ALA A 2 -6.66 -39.39 -15.57
CA ALA A 2 -7.18 -38.49 -14.52
C ALA A 2 -6.96 -37.04 -14.96
N GLU A 3 -8.06 -36.33 -15.18
CA GLU A 3 -8.08 -34.93 -15.55
C GLU A 3 -7.57 -34.11 -14.36
N LEU A 4 -6.33 -33.62 -14.45
CA LEU A 4 -5.77 -32.70 -13.48
C LEU A 4 -6.43 -31.33 -13.69
N VAL A 5 -7.62 -31.16 -13.11
CA VAL A 5 -8.27 -29.86 -13.00
C VAL A 5 -7.41 -29.01 -12.06
N ALA A 6 -6.55 -28.18 -12.63
CA ALA A 6 -5.87 -27.13 -11.90
C ALA A 6 -6.88 -26.02 -11.62
N GLU A 7 -7.73 -26.22 -10.62
CA GLU A 7 -8.55 -25.14 -10.08
C GLU A 7 -7.60 -24.00 -9.68
N PRO A 8 -7.81 -22.77 -10.19
CA PRO A 8 -6.95 -21.66 -9.82
C PRO A 8 -7.04 -21.49 -8.31
N LEU A 9 -5.87 -21.60 -7.65
CA LEU A 9 -5.76 -21.46 -6.20
C LEU A 9 -6.57 -20.24 -5.75
N PRO A 10 -7.38 -20.36 -4.67
CA PRO A 10 -8.19 -19.26 -4.20
C PRO A 10 -7.30 -18.03 -4.01
N ARG A 11 -7.72 -16.89 -4.58
CA ARG A 11 -7.01 -15.62 -4.40
C ARG A 11 -6.83 -15.39 -2.90
N GLN A 12 -5.57 -15.36 -2.44
CA GLN A 12 -5.31 -15.10 -1.03
C GLN A 12 -5.90 -13.72 -0.69
N GLU A 13 -6.65 -13.63 0.42
CA GLU A 13 -7.48 -12.47 0.79
C GLU A 13 -6.68 -11.14 0.81
N HIS A 14 -5.37 -11.22 0.97
CA HIS A 14 -4.46 -10.09 1.12
C HIS A 14 -3.39 -10.01 0.03
N THR A 15 -3.65 -10.58 -1.15
CA THR A 15 -2.77 -10.43 -2.31
C THR A 15 -2.74 -8.97 -2.77
N LEU A 16 -1.54 -8.45 -3.05
CA LEU A 16 -1.37 -7.11 -3.61
C LEU A 16 -1.67 -7.11 -5.11
N GLU A 17 -2.57 -6.23 -5.52
CA GLU A 17 -2.99 -6.06 -6.91
C GLU A 17 -2.51 -4.70 -7.42
N LYS A 18 -2.16 -4.60 -8.70
CA LYS A 18 -1.83 -3.29 -9.29
C LYS A 18 -3.13 -2.50 -9.48
N THR A 19 -3.11 -1.24 -9.07
CA THR A 19 -4.21 -0.30 -9.33
C THR A 19 -4.44 -0.12 -10.83
N GLU A 20 -5.72 -0.03 -11.20
CA GLU A 20 -6.16 0.27 -12.58
C GLU A 20 -6.20 1.78 -12.85
N GLU A 21 -6.17 2.60 -11.80
CA GLU A 21 -6.07 4.05 -11.96
C GLU A 21 -4.79 4.48 -12.68
N MET A 22 -4.99 5.30 -13.71
CA MET A 22 -3.94 5.92 -14.50
C MET A 22 -3.77 7.39 -14.11
N ASN A 23 -2.58 7.91 -14.38
CA ASN A 23 -2.26 9.33 -14.33
C ASN A 23 -1.55 9.68 -15.65
N GLY A 24 -2.33 10.09 -16.64
CA GLY A 24 -1.88 10.13 -18.03
C GLY A 24 -1.62 8.72 -18.55
N THR A 25 -0.43 8.48 -19.11
CA THR A 25 -0.03 7.18 -19.68
C THR A 25 0.55 6.19 -18.66
N LYS A 26 0.77 6.61 -17.40
CA LYS A 26 1.40 5.78 -16.37
C LYS A 26 0.39 5.35 -15.31
N ARG A 27 0.58 4.16 -14.75
CA ARG A 27 -0.19 3.71 -13.57
C ARG A 27 0.06 4.63 -12.41
N ARG A 28 -1.02 5.02 -11.76
CA ARG A 28 -0.98 5.90 -10.61
C ARG A 28 -0.23 5.24 -9.46
N GLN A 29 0.66 5.99 -8.84
CA GLN A 29 1.43 5.56 -7.67
C GLN A 29 0.93 6.29 -6.43
N TRP A 30 1.04 5.63 -5.27
CA TRP A 30 0.65 6.17 -3.97
C TRP A 30 1.66 5.82 -2.91
N LEU A 31 1.78 6.64 -1.88
CA LEU A 31 2.68 6.36 -0.77
C LEU A 31 2.31 5.04 -0.08
N CYS A 32 3.29 4.16 0.10
CA CYS A 32 3.09 2.94 0.86
C CYS A 32 2.82 3.28 2.34
N LYS A 33 1.78 2.69 2.94
CA LYS A 33 1.36 2.99 4.32
C LYS A 33 2.46 2.68 5.34
N VAL A 34 3.10 1.52 5.21
CA VAL A 34 4.21 1.12 6.09
C VAL A 34 5.41 2.03 5.86
N CYS A 35 5.80 2.29 4.61
CA CYS A 35 6.87 3.25 4.30
C CYS A 35 6.63 4.64 4.87
N SER A 36 5.40 5.13 4.80
CA SER A 36 5.01 6.44 5.33
C SER A 36 5.15 6.50 6.85
N ALA A 37 4.75 5.44 7.56
CA ALA A 37 4.80 5.44 9.02
C ALA A 37 6.24 5.50 9.55
N TYR A 38 7.15 4.78 8.90
CA TYR A 38 8.56 4.77 9.29
C TYR A 38 9.39 5.88 8.62
N ALA A 39 8.82 6.67 7.72
CA ALA A 39 9.53 7.82 7.16
C ALA A 39 9.82 8.86 8.26
N GLY A 40 11.02 9.45 8.20
CA GLY A 40 11.39 10.60 9.01
C GLY A 40 10.56 11.83 8.64
N ALA A 41 10.53 12.83 9.53
CA ALA A 41 9.87 14.10 9.24
C ALA A 41 10.50 14.75 8.00
N GLY A 42 9.66 15.22 7.07
CA GLY A 42 10.11 15.84 5.81
C GLY A 42 10.66 14.88 4.75
N VAL A 43 10.78 13.58 5.04
CA VAL A 43 11.29 12.60 4.07
C VAL A 43 10.15 12.03 3.23
N ARG A 44 10.31 12.06 1.91
CA ARG A 44 9.35 11.43 1.00
C ARG A 44 9.43 9.90 1.13
N SER A 45 8.31 9.27 1.49
CA SER A 45 8.22 7.81 1.56
C SER A 45 8.10 7.16 0.18
N PHE A 46 8.35 5.86 0.10
CA PHE A 46 8.24 5.09 -1.14
C PHE A 46 6.82 5.07 -1.73
N GLU A 47 6.73 5.17 -3.05
CA GLU A 47 5.47 5.17 -3.82
C GLU A 47 5.29 3.84 -4.56
N THR A 48 4.05 3.35 -4.65
CA THR A 48 3.70 2.05 -5.24
C THR A 48 2.32 2.10 -5.90
N SER A 49 2.14 1.38 -7.00
CA SER A 49 0.84 1.13 -7.64
C SER A 49 0.10 -0.06 -7.04
N TYR A 50 0.72 -0.78 -6.11
CA TYR A 50 0.11 -1.96 -5.51
C TYR A 50 -0.82 -1.59 -4.36
N VAL A 51 -2.00 -2.21 -4.34
CA VAL A 51 -3.07 -2.01 -3.37
C VAL A 51 -3.55 -3.35 -2.85
N CYS A 52 -3.89 -3.41 -1.55
CA CYS A 52 -4.65 -4.53 -1.00
C CYS A 52 -6.14 -4.19 -1.08
N ALA A 53 -6.88 -4.86 -1.98
CA ALA A 53 -8.30 -4.57 -2.20
C ALA A 53 -9.13 -4.83 -0.92
N SER A 54 -8.87 -5.95 -0.23
CA SER A 54 -9.58 -6.33 0.99
C SER A 54 -9.37 -5.32 2.11
N CYS A 55 -8.12 -4.96 2.44
CA CYS A 55 -7.86 -3.93 3.46
C CYS A 55 -8.40 -2.56 3.05
N SER A 56 -8.41 -2.24 1.75
CA SER A 56 -8.95 -0.96 1.29
C SER A 56 -10.46 -0.86 1.52
N ARG A 57 -11.20 -1.96 1.31
CA ARG A 57 -12.62 -2.07 1.65
C ARG A 57 -12.84 -1.94 3.16
N THR A 58 -12.11 -2.71 3.96
CA THR A 58 -12.26 -2.72 5.43
C THR A 58 -11.95 -1.37 6.07
N LYS A 59 -10.90 -0.68 5.60
CA LYS A 59 -10.48 0.63 6.14
C LYS A 59 -11.21 1.81 5.51
N LYS A 60 -12.17 1.57 4.59
CA LYS A 60 -12.89 2.61 3.84
C LYS A 60 -11.93 3.65 3.24
N GLY A 61 -10.79 3.18 2.73
CA GLY A 61 -9.64 4.01 2.38
C GLY A 61 -8.56 3.20 1.72
N ARG A 62 -7.89 3.75 0.71
CA ARG A 62 -6.86 3.02 -0.04
C ARG A 62 -5.71 2.55 0.84
N VAL A 63 -5.43 1.26 0.81
CA VAL A 63 -4.30 0.62 1.49
C VAL A 63 -3.26 0.19 0.45
N THR A 64 -2.30 1.08 0.23
CA THR A 64 -1.17 0.88 -0.70
C THR A 64 0.04 0.34 0.02
N LEU A 65 0.57 -0.77 -0.47
CA LEU A 65 1.67 -1.52 0.14
C LEU A 65 2.70 -1.88 -0.94
N CYS A 66 3.97 -2.01 -0.54
CA CYS A 66 5.04 -2.47 -1.44
C CYS A 66 5.64 -3.78 -0.92
N ASN A 67 6.21 -4.59 -1.81
CA ASN A 67 6.93 -5.81 -1.43
C ASN A 67 8.41 -5.56 -1.08
N LYS A 68 8.79 -4.31 -0.78
CA LYS A 68 10.16 -4.01 -0.37
C LYS A 68 10.41 -4.55 1.04
N ALA A 69 11.40 -5.43 1.17
CA ALA A 69 11.90 -5.90 2.45
C ALA A 69 12.41 -4.72 3.28
N ARG A 70 12.02 -4.68 4.55
CA ARG A 70 12.44 -3.67 5.51
C ARG A 70 13.36 -4.33 6.53
N ARG A 71 14.53 -3.74 6.76
CA ARG A 71 15.30 -4.04 7.97
C ARG A 71 14.60 -3.35 9.13
N LEU A 72 13.88 -4.12 9.93
CA LEU A 72 13.42 -3.66 11.25
C LEU A 72 14.57 -3.81 12.25
N GLU A 73 14.52 -3.03 13.32
CA GLU A 73 15.53 -3.02 14.40
C GLU A 73 15.82 -4.42 14.98
N HIS A 74 14.93 -5.39 14.76
CA HIS A 74 15.00 -6.74 15.33
C HIS A 74 15.41 -7.79 14.28
N GLY A 75 16.06 -7.38 13.18
CA GLY A 75 16.67 -8.31 12.21
C GLY A 75 15.69 -9.03 11.28
N SER A 76 14.39 -8.86 11.43
CA SER A 76 13.39 -9.44 10.54
C SER A 76 13.26 -8.62 9.25
N SER A 77 13.52 -9.25 8.10
CA SER A 77 13.43 -8.66 6.76
C SER A 77 12.02 -8.77 6.16
N LEU A 78 10.99 -8.48 6.96
CA LEU A 78 9.60 -8.53 6.48
C LEU A 78 9.38 -7.46 5.39
N THR A 79 8.65 -7.83 4.35
CA THR A 79 8.15 -6.87 3.37
C THR A 79 7.11 -5.96 3.99
N CYS A 80 6.87 -4.79 3.39
CA CYS A 80 5.81 -3.90 3.89
C CYS A 80 4.41 -4.54 3.79
N ASN A 81 4.22 -5.49 2.86
CA ASN A 81 3.01 -6.32 2.83
C ASN A 81 2.88 -7.15 4.12
N GLU A 82 3.92 -7.91 4.47
CA GLU A 82 3.93 -8.77 5.66
C GLU A 82 3.84 -7.96 6.95
N VAL A 83 4.55 -6.84 7.07
CA VAL A 83 4.43 -5.95 8.25
C VAL A 83 2.99 -5.50 8.45
N TRP A 84 2.29 -5.11 7.37
CA TRP A 84 0.91 -4.66 7.46
C TRP A 84 -0.04 -5.78 7.91
N HIS A 85 0.10 -6.96 7.32
CA HIS A 85 -0.82 -8.07 7.55
C HIS A 85 -0.50 -8.86 8.82
N GLN A 86 0.76 -9.19 9.07
CA GLN A 86 1.21 -9.99 10.21
C GLN A 86 1.40 -9.13 11.46
N SER A 87 2.28 -8.12 11.40
CA SER A 87 2.64 -7.33 12.59
C SER A 87 1.54 -6.34 12.98
N TRP A 88 0.92 -5.68 12.01
CA TRP A 88 -0.13 -4.69 12.27
C TRP A 88 -1.54 -5.26 12.15
N LYS A 89 -1.69 -6.58 12.01
CA LYS A 89 -2.98 -7.29 11.94
C LYS A 89 -3.97 -6.61 10.99
N ASN A 90 -3.61 -6.50 9.71
CA ASN A 90 -4.40 -5.81 8.67
C ASN A 90 -4.66 -4.33 8.97
N GLY A 91 -3.72 -3.68 9.68
CA GLY A 91 -3.80 -2.29 10.11
C GLY A 91 -4.71 -2.03 11.31
N THR A 92 -5.04 -3.05 12.12
CA THR A 92 -5.77 -2.89 13.39
C THR A 92 -4.85 -2.73 14.59
N ALA A 93 -3.63 -3.28 14.53
CA ALA A 93 -2.62 -3.23 15.57
C ALA A 93 -1.41 -2.37 15.14
N ILE A 94 -1.67 -1.18 14.61
CA ILE A 94 -0.60 -0.23 14.24
C ILE A 94 -0.02 0.35 15.54
N PRO A 95 1.32 0.38 15.72
CA PRO A 95 1.93 1.00 16.90
C PRO A 95 1.47 2.46 17.05
N ALA A 96 1.09 2.85 18.28
CA ALA A 96 0.53 4.18 18.56
C ALA A 96 1.45 5.32 18.09
N ALA A 97 2.77 5.15 18.25
CA ALA A 97 3.80 6.09 17.79
C ALA A 97 3.86 6.26 16.26
N LEU A 98 3.24 5.37 15.48
CA LEU A 98 3.22 5.42 14.01
C LEU A 98 1.83 5.74 13.46
N GLN A 99 0.78 5.56 14.24
CA GLN A 99 -0.61 5.66 13.80
C GLN A 99 -0.95 7.03 13.22
N TYR A 100 -0.50 8.11 13.86
CA TYR A 100 -0.79 9.49 13.43
C TYR A 100 -0.21 9.85 12.04
N LYS A 101 0.81 9.10 11.58
CA LYS A 101 1.45 9.29 10.28
C LYS A 101 0.67 8.64 9.14
N ILE A 102 -0.26 7.74 9.44
CA ILE A 102 -1.00 6.97 8.45
C ILE A 102 -2.38 7.59 8.24
N ARG A 103 -2.65 8.03 7.01
CA ARG A 103 -3.97 8.55 6.61
C ARG A 103 -4.63 7.62 5.62
N PHE A 104 -5.91 7.31 5.83
CA PHE A 104 -6.73 6.57 4.90
C PHE A 104 -7.54 7.55 4.05
N VAL A 105 -7.28 7.55 2.74
CA VAL A 105 -7.84 8.52 1.82
C VAL A 105 -8.42 7.74 0.64
N ASN A 106 -9.70 7.94 0.34
CA ASN A 106 -10.37 7.29 -0.80
C ASN A 106 -10.06 7.99 -2.13
N LYS A 107 -10.05 9.33 -2.13
CA LYS A 107 -9.74 10.17 -3.29
C LYS A 107 -8.70 11.20 -2.90
N ARG A 108 -7.77 11.54 -3.79
CA ARG A 108 -6.88 12.68 -3.57
C ARG A 108 -7.76 13.89 -3.24
N ARG A 109 -7.36 14.76 -2.30
CA ARG A 109 -7.89 16.14 -2.33
C ARG A 109 -7.65 16.66 -3.76
N PRO A 110 -8.62 17.34 -4.39
CA PRO A 110 -8.34 18.07 -5.61
C PRO A 110 -7.07 18.88 -5.35
N GLY A 111 -5.97 18.50 -6.02
CA GLY A 111 -4.74 19.26 -5.91
C GLY A 111 -4.98 20.54 -6.68
N ALA A 112 -4.72 21.69 -6.06
CA ALA A 112 -4.56 22.95 -6.77
C ALA A 112 -3.76 22.66 -8.05
N VAL A 113 -4.40 22.96 -9.19
CA VAL A 113 -3.77 22.87 -10.50
C VAL A 113 -2.48 23.68 -10.37
N ARG A 114 -1.33 23.03 -10.51
CA ARG A 114 -0.12 23.78 -10.82
C ARG A 114 -0.36 24.25 -12.23
N GLU A 115 -0.67 25.53 -12.38
CA GLU A 115 -0.61 26.25 -13.64
C GLU A 115 0.76 25.93 -14.24
N THR A 116 0.76 25.03 -15.22
CA THR A 116 1.91 24.87 -16.10
C THR A 116 1.84 26.08 -17.01
N ASP A 117 2.76 27.01 -16.75
CA ASP A 117 3.07 28.16 -17.59
C ASP A 117 3.10 27.75 -19.07
N GLU A 118 2.23 28.38 -19.86
CA GLU A 118 2.24 28.33 -21.32
C GLU A 118 3.39 29.22 -21.82
N GLU A 119 4.28 28.68 -22.66
CA GLU A 119 5.05 29.47 -23.63
C GLU A 119 5.28 28.67 -24.92
#